data_AF-A0A2A5RI23-F1
#
_entry.id   AF-A0A2A5RI23-F1
#
_cell.length_a   1.000
_cell.length_b   1.000
_cell.length_c   1.000
_cell.angle_alpha   90.00
_cell.angle_beta   90.00
_cell.angle_gamma   90.00
#
_symmetry.space_group_name_H-M   'P 1'
#
loop_
_entity.id
_entity.type
_entity.pdbx_description
1 polymer ?
#
loop_
_entity_poly.entity_id
_entity_poly.type
_entity_poly.pdbx_seq_one_letter_code
_entity_poly.pdbx_strand_id
1 'polypeptide(L)' 'MGKGENMFKVGEKIILSDGSEALVVVSDKKKYQNIIIVELDNHDVRVVDRKTLSLTPSNPHSMLKNHSKVR' A
#
# COMPACT_ATOMS: atom_id res chain seq x y z
N MET A 1 18.18 -17.24 -15.36
CA MET A 1 18.36 -16.08 -14.47
C MET A 1 17.06 -15.89 -13.69
N GLY A 2 16.98 -16.45 -12.48
CA GLY A 2 15.81 -16.25 -11.62
C GLY A 2 15.80 -14.81 -11.16
N LYS A 3 14.76 -14.05 -11.52
CA LYS A 3 14.54 -12.71 -11.00
C LYS A 3 14.48 -12.84 -9.47
N GLY A 4 15.50 -12.32 -8.78
CA GLY A 4 15.48 -12.25 -7.32
C GLY A 4 14.19 -11.58 -6.90
N GLU A 5 13.45 -12.19 -5.96
CA GLU A 5 12.27 -11.57 -5.40
C GLU A 5 12.67 -10.18 -4.90
N ASN A 6 12.13 -9.10 -5.48
CA ASN A 6 12.42 -7.74 -5.04
C ASN A 6 11.92 -7.59 -3.59
N MET A 7 12.84 -7.73 -2.63
CA MET A 7 12.58 -7.45 -1.22
C MET A 7 12.73 -5.95 -0.99
N PHE A 8 11.61 -5.26 -0.84
CA PHE A 8 11.58 -3.85 -0.45
C PHE A 8 12.15 -3.67 0.96
N LYS A 9 13.07 -2.72 1.13
CA LYS A 9 13.65 -2.38 2.43
C LYS A 9 12.97 -1.13 3.00
N VAL A 10 12.80 -1.08 4.32
CA VAL A 10 12.32 0.14 4.98
C VAL A 10 13.35 1.26 4.78
N GLY A 11 12.89 2.45 4.42
CA GLY A 11 13.72 3.60 4.05
C GLY A 11 14.11 3.64 2.57
N GLU A 12 13.72 2.65 1.76
CA GLU A 12 13.95 2.64 0.32
C GLU A 12 12.92 3.53 -0.40
N LYS A 13 13.38 4.37 -1.34
CA LYS A 13 12.49 5.06 -2.27
C LYS A 13 12.18 4.17 -3.47
N ILE A 14 10.91 4.04 -3.81
CA ILE A 14 10.41 3.24 -4.92
C ILE A 14 9.50 4.06 -5.83
N ILE A 15 9.33 3.58 -7.06
CA ILE A 15 8.35 4.11 -8.01
C ILE A 15 7.14 3.18 -8.03
N LEU A 16 5.95 3.73 -7.76
CA LEU A 16 4.68 3.02 -7.82
C LEU A 16 4.22 2.83 -9.28
N SER A 17 3.21 1.98 -9.52
CA SER A 17 2.75 1.69 -10.90
C SER A 17 2.21 2.92 -11.63
N ASP A 18 1.73 3.92 -10.89
CA ASP A 18 1.22 5.19 -11.40
C ASP A 18 2.33 6.20 -11.72
N GLY A 19 3.60 5.85 -11.45
CA GLY A 19 4.77 6.70 -11.67
C GLY A 19 5.13 7.58 -10.47
N SER A 20 4.37 7.53 -9.38
CA SER A 20 4.63 8.31 -8.17
C SER A 20 5.84 7.77 -7.40
N GLU A 21 6.64 8.66 -6.80
CA GLU A 21 7.68 8.26 -5.84
C GLU A 21 7.07 8.01 -4.45
N ALA A 22 7.57 6.99 -3.75
CA ALA A 22 7.14 6.68 -2.40
C ALA A 22 8.30 6.11 -1.56
N LEU A 23 8.29 6.39 -0.25
CA LEU A 23 9.23 5.84 0.72
C LEU A 23 8.61 4.59 1.38
N VAL A 24 9.31 3.46 1.36
CA VAL A 24 8.84 2.25 2.06
C VAL A 24 8.98 2.43 3.56
N VAL A 25 7.87 2.40 4.29
CA VAL A 25 7.83 2.52 5.76
C VAL A 25 7.67 1.17 6.43
N VAL A 26 6.96 0.22 5.80
CA VAL A 26 6.80 -1.15 6.31
C VAL A 26 6.88 -2.16 5.18
N SER A 27 7.75 -3.17 5.33
CA SER A 27 7.93 -4.24 4.34
C SER A 27 8.07 -5.64 4.95
N ASP A 28 7.48 -5.89 6.13
CA ASP A 28 7.55 -7.19 6.80
C ASP A 28 6.76 -8.27 6.06
N LYS A 29 7.45 -9.15 5.31
CA LYS A 29 6.86 -10.28 4.58
C LYS A 29 6.29 -11.38 5.49
N LYS A 30 6.76 -11.49 6.74
CA LYS A 30 6.25 -12.48 7.70
C LYS A 30 4.88 -12.06 8.23
N LYS A 31 4.67 -10.76 8.48
CA LYS A 31 3.38 -10.20 8.91
C LYS A 31 2.44 -9.94 7.73
N TYR A 32 2.98 -9.44 6.63
CA TYR A 32 2.22 -8.99 5.47
C TYR A 32 2.78 -9.60 4.19
N GLN A 33 2.15 -10.66 3.72
CA GLN A 33 2.64 -11.44 2.57
C GLN A 33 2.55 -10.66 1.25
N ASN A 34 1.46 -9.92 1.04
CA ASN A 34 1.12 -9.33 -0.26
C ASN A 34 1.18 -7.81 -0.30
N ILE A 35 1.41 -7.15 0.84
CA ILE A 35 1.39 -5.68 0.91
C ILE A 35 2.70 -5.12 1.45
N ILE A 36 2.94 -3.86 1.11
CA ILE A 36 3.90 -2.97 1.76
C ILE A 36 3.17 -1.67 2.10
N ILE A 37 3.67 -0.96 3.10
CA ILE A 37 3.18 0.37 3.46
C ILE A 37 4.23 1.38 3.01
N VAL A 38 3.78 2.40 2.31
CA VAL A 38 4.62 3.47 1.79
C VAL A 38 4.10 4.83 2.23
N GLU A 39 5.00 5.79 2.36
CA GLU A 39 4.71 7.21 2.54
C GLU A 39 4.95 7.91 1.20
N LEU A 40 3.94 8.61 0.70
CA LEU A 40 4.02 9.43 -0.50
C LEU A 40 4.66 10.78 -0.20
N ASP A 41 5.02 11.55 -1.23
CA ASP A 41 5.67 12.86 -1.08
C ASP A 41 4.84 13.89 -0.30
N ASN A 42 3.51 13.74 -0.30
CA ASN A 42 2.57 14.54 0.50
C ASN A 42 2.43 14.06 1.96
N HIS A 43 3.32 13.17 2.43
CA HIS A 43 3.28 12.49 3.73
C HIS A 43 2.03 11.61 3.97
N ASP A 44 1.26 11.30 2.93
CA ASP A 44 0.14 10.36 3.02
C ASP A 44 0.66 8.93 3.05
N VAL A 45 0.20 8.15 4.04
CA VAL A 45 0.62 6.77 4.22
C VAL A 45 -0.39 5.83 3.58
N ARG A 46 0.07 5.03 2.62
CA ARG A 46 -0.80 4.12 1.86
C ARG A 46 -0.33 2.67 1.88
N VAL A 47 -1.29 1.78 1.71
CA VAL A 47 -1.07 0.35 1.50
C VAL A 47 -0.98 0.06 0.01
N VAL A 48 0.09 -0.61 -0.38
CA VAL A 48 0.41 -0.94 -1.77
C VAL A 48 0.51 -2.45 -1.92
N ASP A 49 -0.03 -2.98 -3.01
CA ASP A 49 0.20 -4.37 -3.37
C ASP A 49 1.66 -4.57 -3.79
N ARG A 50 2.34 -5.52 -3.13
CA ARG A 50 3.77 -5.79 -3.29
C ARG A 50 4.13 -6.24 -4.71
N LYS A 51 3.21 -6.92 -5.41
CA LYS A 51 3.50 -7.55 -6.72
C LYS A 51 3.31 -6.56 -7.86
N THR A 52 2.27 -5.75 -7.78
CA THR A 52 1.87 -4.80 -8.83
C THR A 52 2.44 -3.41 -8.58
N LEU A 53 2.73 -3.06 -7.32
CA LEU A 53 3.04 -1.70 -6.86
C LEU A 53 1.89 -0.71 -7.04
N SER A 54 0.67 -1.23 -7.14
CA SER A 54 -0.53 -0.42 -7.26
C SER A 54 -1.07 -0.09 -5.87
N LEU A 55 -1.52 1.15 -5.71
CA LEU A 55 -2.27 1.56 -4.53
C LEU A 55 -3.48 0.65 -4.39
N THR A 56 -3.62 0.02 -3.22
CA THR A 56 -4.87 -0.69 -2.93
C THR A 56 -5.99 0.34 -2.94
N PRO A 57 -7.12 0.09 -3.61
CA PRO A 57 -8.23 1.01 -3.56
C PRO A 57 -8.59 1.17 -2.09
N SER A 58 -8.44 2.40 -1.57
CA SER A 58 -9.16 2.78 -0.37
C SER A 58 -10.61 2.53 -0.75
N ASN A 59 -11.23 1.49 -0.20
CA ASN A 59 -12.66 1.36 -0.30
C ASN A 59 -13.16 2.41 0.68
N PRO A 60 -13.55 3.64 0.26
CA PRO A 60 -14.29 4.48 1.18
C PRO A 60 -15.46 3.60 1.61
N HIS A 61 -15.73 3.54 2.91
CA HIS A 61 -16.98 3.00 3.44
C HIS A 61 -18.15 3.85 2.87
N SER A 62 -18.41 3.75 1.57
CA SER A 62 -19.51 4.34 0.83
C SER A 62 -20.73 3.40 0.83
N MET A 63 -20.69 2.38 1.70
CA MET A 63 -21.82 1.51 2.05
C MET A 63 -22.23 1.64 3.51
N LEU A 64 -22.05 2.80 4.16
CA LEU A 64 -22.99 3.23 5.21
C LEU A 64 -24.30 3.71 4.55
N LYS A 65 -24.85 2.95 3.60
CA LYS A 65 -26.27 3.01 3.33
C LYS A 65 -26.92 2.16 4.40
N ASN A 66 -27.65 2.82 5.29
CA ASN A 66 -28.56 2.24 6.29
C ASN A 66 -27.90 1.85 7.63
N HIS A 67 -27.31 2.81 8.34
CA HIS A 67 -27.63 2.86 9.77
C HIS A 67 -29.02 3.47 9.88
N SER A 68 -30.05 2.62 9.92
CA SER A 68 -31.37 3.02 10.36
C SER A 68 -31.18 3.71 11.72
N LYS A 69 -31.54 4.99 11.80
CA LYS A 69 -31.56 5.73 13.06
C LYS A 69 -32.33 4.87 14.08
N VAL A 70 -31.65 4.35 15.10
CA VAL A 70 -32.32 3.70 16.22
C VAL A 70 -33.17 4.79 16.88
N ARG A 71 -34.49 4.59 16.87
CA ARG A 71 -35.46 5.47 17.53
C ARG A 71 -35.57 5.09 19.00
#